data_AF-A0A0R2PUX1-F1
#
_entry.id   AF-A0A0R2PUX1-F1
#
_cell.length_a   1.000
_cell.length_b   1.000
_cell.length_c   1.000
_cell.angle_alpha   90.00
_cell.angle_beta   90.00
_cell.angle_gamma   90.00
#
_symmetry.space_group_name_H-M   'P 1'
#
loop_
_entity.id
_entity.type
_entity.pdbx_description
1 polymer ?
#
loop_
_entity_poly.entity_id
_entity_poly.type
_entity_poly.pdbx_seq_one_letter_code
_entity_poly.pdbx_strand_id
1 'polypeptide(L)'
;MSLQLPTGIEQRLVRHRLARCTATLQELREDLRITREQHDIMRDDAADSALRAIVAETPSAEFEHRDTQRHFVAISTHLAHLEAAIADHEREIDSLLDRLHSTDATEPGDSSQRHES
;
A
#
# COMPACT_ATOMS: atom_id res chain seq x y z
N MET A 1 28.16 -11.13 -16.42
CA MET A 1 27.51 -11.06 -17.74
C MET A 1 26.06 -10.73 -17.52
N SER A 2 25.68 -9.46 -17.69
CA SER A 2 24.27 -9.06 -17.74
C SER A 2 23.69 -9.61 -19.05
N LEU A 3 22.77 -10.56 -18.95
CA LEU A 3 21.97 -11.00 -20.08
C LEU A 3 21.04 -9.84 -20.43
N GLN A 4 21.44 -9.04 -21.42
CA GLN A 4 20.61 -7.99 -21.97
C GLN A 4 19.43 -8.67 -22.66
N LEU A 5 18.27 -8.63 -22.01
CA LEU A 5 17.05 -9.15 -22.61
C LEU A 5 16.67 -8.21 -23.77
N PRO A 6 16.03 -8.72 -24.83
CA PRO A 6 15.46 -7.87 -25.86
C PRO A 6 14.55 -6.82 -25.20
N THR A 7 14.71 -5.54 -25.54
CA THR A 7 14.00 -4.39 -24.95
C THR A 7 12.48 -4.62 -24.88
N GLY A 8 11.89 -5.23 -25.90
CA GLY A 8 10.46 -5.60 -25.90
C GLY A 8 10.03 -6.61 -24.83
N ILE A 9 10.91 -7.54 -24.42
CA ILE A 9 10.64 -8.49 -23.33
C ILE A 9 10.76 -7.79 -21.98
N GLU A 10 11.78 -6.95 -21.78
CA GLU A 10 11.95 -6.17 -20.55
C GLU A 10 10.75 -5.24 -20.30
N GLN A 11 10.32 -4.50 -21.33
CA GLN A 11 9.14 -3.65 -21.22
C GLN A 11 7.86 -4.43 -20.89
N ARG A 12 7.66 -5.62 -21.46
CA ARG A 12 6.50 -6.47 -21.12
C ARG A 12 6.51 -6.90 -19.67
N LEU A 13 7.68 -7.26 -19.13
CA LEU A 13 7.83 -7.63 -17.72
C LEU A 13 7.59 -6.44 -16.79
N VAL A 14 8.12 -5.25 -17.13
CA VAL A 14 7.88 -4.01 -16.38
C VAL A 14 6.39 -3.66 -16.37
N ARG A 15 5.73 -3.68 -17.54
CA ARG A 15 4.27 -3.42 -17.65
C ARG A 15 3.44 -4.43 -16.86
N HIS A 16 3.80 -5.71 -16.91
CA HIS A 16 3.09 -6.74 -16.14
C HIS A 16 3.23 -6.52 -14.63
N ARG A 17 4.44 -6.21 -14.15
CA ARG A 17 4.69 -5.91 -12.75
C ARG A 17 3.96 -4.64 -12.31
N LEU A 18 4.00 -3.59 -13.12
CA LEU A 18 3.26 -2.35 -12.89
C LEU A 18 1.75 -2.61 -12.74
N ALA A 19 1.15 -3.39 -13.65
CA ALA A 19 -0.26 -3.74 -13.56
C ALA A 19 -0.60 -4.48 -12.26
N ARG A 20 0.29 -5.39 -11.82
CA ARG A 20 0.13 -6.09 -10.54
C ARG A 20 0.26 -5.16 -9.34
N CYS A 21 1.29 -4.32 -9.29
CA CYS A 21 1.48 -3.37 -8.19
C CYS A 21 0.30 -2.39 -8.07
N THR A 22 -0.21 -1.90 -9.20
CA THR A 22 -1.39 -1.02 -9.21
C THR A 22 -2.65 -1.75 -8.74
N ALA A 23 -2.86 -3.01 -9.11
CA ALA A 23 -4.00 -3.80 -8.63
C ALA A 23 -3.94 -3.98 -7.10
N THR A 24 -2.78 -4.40 -6.57
CA THR A 24 -2.57 -4.55 -5.13
C THR A 24 -2.72 -3.22 -4.39
N LEU A 25 -2.26 -2.10 -4.97
CA LEU A 25 -2.45 -0.77 -4.39
C LEU A 25 -3.93 -0.40 -4.24
N GLN A 26 -4.79 -0.79 -5.19
CA GLN A 26 -6.23 -0.53 -5.07
C GLN A 26 -6.86 -1.36 -3.94
N GLU A 27 -6.48 -2.63 -3.83
CA GLU A 27 -6.93 -3.50 -2.72
C GLU A 27 -6.51 -2.92 -1.36
N LEU A 28 -5.23 -2.56 -1.21
CA LEU A 28 -4.70 -1.97 0.03
C LEU A 28 -5.41 -0.65 0.39
N ARG A 29 -5.76 0.18 -0.59
CA ARG A 29 -6.49 1.44 -0.35
C ARG A 29 -7.91 1.20 0.15
N GLU A 30 -8.58 0.17 -0.36
CA GLU A 30 -9.90 -0.22 0.13
C GLU A 30 -9.80 -0.80 1.55
N ASP A 31 -8.84 -1.67 1.81
CA ASP A 31 -8.57 -2.21 3.15
C ASP A 31 -8.27 -1.09 4.14
N LEU A 32 -7.47 -0.09 3.75
CA LEU A 32 -7.16 1.09 4.55
C LEU A 32 -8.42 1.92 4.83
N ARG A 33 -9.31 2.09 3.86
CA ARG A 33 -10.57 2.81 4.03
C ARG A 33 -11.44 2.13 5.09
N ILE A 34 -11.62 0.81 4.98
CA ILE A 34 -12.41 0.02 5.93
C ILE A 34 -11.76 0.02 7.32
N THR A 35 -10.44 -0.20 7.40
CA THR A 35 -9.70 -0.25 8.66
C THR A 35 -9.71 1.09 9.38
N ARG A 36 -9.66 2.22 8.64
CA ARG A 36 -9.82 3.57 9.20
C ARG A 36 -11.18 3.77 9.86
N GLU A 37 -12.24 3.34 9.18
CA GLU A 37 -13.61 3.42 9.72
C GLU A 37 -13.75 2.60 11.01
N GLN A 38 -13.23 1.37 11.00
CA GLN A 38 -13.21 0.51 12.19
C GLN A 38 -12.36 1.10 13.33
N HIS A 39 -11.21 1.69 13.00
CA HIS A 39 -10.32 2.33 13.96
C HIS A 39 -10.99 3.51 14.66
N ASP A 40 -11.73 4.35 13.93
CA ASP A 40 -12.46 5.48 14.51
C ASP A 40 -13.55 5.01 15.48
N ILE A 41 -14.30 3.96 15.14
CA ILE A 41 -15.30 3.36 16.03
C ILE A 41 -14.62 2.80 17.29
N MET A 42 -13.54 2.03 17.14
CA MET A 42 -12.83 1.43 18.26
C MET A 42 -12.15 2.46 19.18
N ARG A 43 -11.73 3.60 18.63
CA ARG A 43 -11.18 4.71 19.43
C ARG A 43 -12.24 5.23 20.40
N ASP A 44 -13.45 5.44 19.90
CA ASP A 44 -14.55 5.99 20.69
C ASP A 44 -15.00 4.97 21.75
N ASP A 45 -15.06 3.68 21.43
CA ASP A 45 -15.33 2.58 22.38
C ASP A 45 -14.25 2.45 23.47
N ALA A 46 -12.97 2.57 23.10
CA ALA A 46 -11.86 2.55 24.05
C ALA A 46 -11.91 3.73 25.01
N ALA A 47 -12.29 4.92 24.54
CA ALA A 47 -12.47 6.11 25.37
C ALA A 47 -13.65 5.97 26.33
N ASP A 48 -14.78 5.43 25.88
CA ASP A 48 -15.95 5.21 26.73
C ASP A 48 -15.70 4.14 27.81
N SER A 49 -15.07 3.01 27.44
CA SER A 49 -14.70 1.98 28.42
C SER A 49 -13.71 2.49 29.46
N ALA A 50 -12.76 3.36 29.08
CA ALA A 50 -11.84 4.01 30.00
C ALA A 50 -12.58 4.87 31.03
N LEU A 51 -13.55 5.68 30.56
CA LEU A 51 -14.41 6.48 31.43
C LEU A 51 -15.20 5.60 32.40
N ARG A 52 -15.81 4.52 31.90
CA ARG A 52 -16.57 3.57 32.75
C ARG A 52 -15.68 2.88 33.79
N ALA A 53 -14.46 2.48 33.43
CA ALA A 53 -13.53 1.87 34.36
C ALA A 53 -13.19 2.81 35.53
N ILE A 54 -12.95 4.09 35.22
CA ILE A 54 -12.68 5.12 36.23
C ILE A 54 -13.91 5.36 37.12
N VAL A 55 -15.10 5.45 36.52
CA VAL A 55 -16.32 5.77 37.28
C VAL A 55 -16.82 4.60 38.13
N ALA A 56 -16.74 3.37 37.61
CA ALA A 56 -17.26 2.20 38.29
C ALA A 56 -16.30 1.69 39.37
N GLU A 57 -14.99 1.93 39.23
CA GLU A 57 -13.95 1.46 40.15
C GLU A 57 -14.06 -0.05 40.46
N THR A 58 -14.51 -0.84 39.47
CA THR A 58 -14.71 -2.29 39.62
C THR A 58 -13.69 -3.06 38.80
N PRO A 59 -13.22 -4.22 39.29
CA PRO A 59 -12.33 -5.10 38.53
C PRO A 59 -12.88 -5.54 37.16
N SER A 60 -14.21 -5.64 37.04
CA SER A 60 -14.86 -6.00 35.77
C SER A 60 -14.71 -4.89 34.73
N ALA A 61 -14.95 -3.64 35.11
CA ALA A 61 -14.82 -2.50 34.20
C ALA A 61 -13.36 -2.26 33.78
N GLU A 62 -12.39 -2.48 34.68
CA GLU A 62 -10.96 -2.46 34.34
C GLU A 62 -10.57 -3.57 33.36
N PHE A 63 -11.18 -4.75 33.47
CA PHE A 63 -10.94 -5.84 32.53
C PHE A 63 -11.46 -5.49 31.14
N GLU A 64 -12.69 -5.00 31.03
CA GLU A 64 -13.30 -4.57 29.76
C GLU A 64 -12.49 -3.45 29.10
N HIS A 65 -12.04 -2.46 29.88
CA HIS A 65 -11.18 -1.39 29.37
C HIS A 65 -9.86 -1.94 28.82
N ARG A 66 -9.20 -2.87 29.51
CA ARG A 66 -7.95 -3.47 29.01
C ARG A 66 -8.16 -4.27 27.73
N ASP A 67 -9.30 -4.94 27.60
CA ASP A 67 -9.63 -5.74 26.42
C ASP A 67 -9.89 -4.87 25.19
N THR A 68 -10.78 -3.88 25.34
CA THR A 68 -11.05 -2.86 24.30
C THR A 68 -9.79 -2.08 23.91
N GLN A 69 -8.93 -1.73 24.87
CA GLN A 69 -7.65 -1.08 24.60
C GLN A 69 -6.71 -1.96 23.77
N ARG A 70 -6.66 -3.28 24.01
CA ARG A 70 -5.85 -4.20 23.19
C ARG A 70 -6.36 -4.26 21.76
N HIS A 71 -7.67 -4.32 21.57
CA HIS A 71 -8.27 -4.28 20.24
C HIS A 71 -7.94 -2.99 19.50
N PHE A 72 -8.06 -1.84 20.18
CA PHE A 72 -7.69 -0.54 19.63
C PHE A 72 -6.22 -0.48 19.21
N VAL A 73 -5.30 -0.99 20.02
CA VAL A 73 -3.86 -1.04 19.69
C VAL A 73 -3.59 -1.96 18.49
N ALA A 74 -4.27 -3.12 18.42
CA ALA A 74 -4.13 -4.04 17.30
C ALA A 74 -4.57 -3.40 15.98
N ILE A 75 -5.74 -2.73 15.96
CA ILE A 75 -6.23 -2.08 14.74
C ILE A 75 -5.38 -0.85 14.35
N SER A 76 -4.87 -0.10 15.33
CA SER A 76 -3.91 0.99 15.09
C SER A 76 -2.62 0.50 14.43
N THR A 77 -2.12 -0.66 14.88
CA THR A 77 -0.92 -1.28 14.31
C THR A 77 -1.17 -1.76 12.87
N HIS A 78 -2.36 -2.34 12.61
CA HIS A 78 -2.73 -2.76 11.27
C HIS A 78 -2.89 -1.58 10.31
N LEU A 79 -3.50 -0.48 10.77
CA LEU A 79 -3.63 0.76 10.01
C LEU A 79 -2.26 1.32 9.59
N ALA A 80 -1.31 1.39 10.52
CA ALA A 80 0.06 1.82 10.22
C ALA A 80 0.76 0.88 9.21
N HIS A 81 0.51 -0.42 9.30
CA HIS A 81 1.04 -1.39 8.33
C HIS A 81 0.49 -1.17 6.92
N LEU A 82 -0.82 -0.91 6.77
CA LEU A 82 -1.45 -0.63 5.49
C LEU A 82 -0.91 0.67 4.88
N GLU A 83 -0.74 1.72 5.67
CA GLU A 83 -0.17 2.99 5.22
C GLU A 83 1.28 2.83 4.72
N ALA A 84 2.10 2.05 5.43
CA ALA A 84 3.45 1.73 5.01
C ALA A 84 3.46 0.90 3.71
N ALA A 85 2.63 -0.14 3.62
CA ALA A 85 2.54 -0.99 2.43
C ALA A 85 2.10 -0.20 1.19
N ILE A 86 1.15 0.72 1.33
CA ILE A 86 0.72 1.63 0.26
C ILE A 86 1.89 2.49 -0.22
N ALA A 87 2.61 3.12 0.72
CA ALA A 87 3.75 3.97 0.37
C ALA A 87 4.87 3.18 -0.33
N ASP A 88 5.09 1.91 0.05
CA ASP A 88 6.03 1.02 -0.61
C ASP A 88 5.61 0.70 -2.06
N HIS A 89 4.32 0.40 -2.29
CA HIS A 89 3.79 0.12 -3.62
C HIS A 89 3.81 1.37 -4.52
N GLU A 90 3.51 2.55 -3.98
CA GLU A 90 3.60 3.81 -4.72
C GLU A 90 5.03 4.08 -5.19
N ARG A 91 6.03 3.90 -4.30
CA ARG A 91 7.46 4.01 -4.68
C ARG A 91 7.88 2.97 -5.71
N GLU A 92 7.37 1.74 -5.62
CA GLU A 92 7.64 0.70 -6.61
C GLU A 92 7.03 1.04 -7.98
N ILE A 93 5.80 1.56 -8.00
CA ILE A 93 5.14 2.02 -9.22
C ILE A 93 5.94 3.14 -9.88
N ASP A 94 6.34 4.16 -9.12
CA ASP A 94 7.17 5.26 -9.63
C ASP A 94 8.47 4.74 -10.26
N SER A 95 9.16 3.82 -9.57
CA SER A 95 10.38 3.20 -10.09
C SER A 95 10.13 2.41 -11.39
N LEU A 96 9.00 1.71 -11.50
CA LEU A 96 8.64 0.96 -12.71
C LEU A 96 8.28 1.90 -13.87
N LEU A 97 7.61 3.02 -13.60
CA LEU A 97 7.30 4.05 -14.58
C LEU A 97 8.57 4.73 -15.10
N ASP A 98 9.51 5.07 -14.23
CA ASP A 98 10.81 5.64 -14.62
C ASP A 98 11.61 4.68 -15.53
N ARG A 99 11.57 3.38 -15.23
CA ARG A 99 12.18 2.35 -16.07
C ARG A 99 11.52 2.24 -17.44
N LEU A 100 10.20 2.41 -17.52
CA LEU A 100 9.49 2.41 -18.80
C LEU A 100 9.87 3.64 -19.64
N HIS A 101 9.86 4.84 -19.04
CA HIS A 101 10.22 6.08 -19.71
C HIS A 101 11.69 6.12 -20.16
N SER A 102 12.62 5.58 -19.36
CA SER A 102 14.04 5.49 -19.74
C SER A 102 14.28 4.49 -20.88
N THR A 103 13.50 3.41 -20.94
CA THR A 103 13.56 2.46 -22.07
C THR A 103 13.04 3.12 -23.35
N ASP A 104 11.93 3.87 -23.27
CA ASP A 104 11.37 4.58 -24.43
C ASP A 104 12.30 5.71 -24.92
N ALA A 105 13.01 6.39 -24.02
CA ALA A 105 14.01 7.41 -24.37
C ALA A 105 15.27 6.82 -25.06
N THR A 106 15.49 5.52 -24.96
CA THR A 106 16.63 4.82 -25.59
C THR A 106 16.36 4.43 -27.04
N GLU A 107 15.17 4.74 -27.60
CA GLU A 107 14.89 4.62 -29.03
C GLU A 107 14.97 5.99 -29.76
N PRO A 108 16.17 6.50 -30.12
CA PRO A 108 16.28 7.54 -31.12
C PRO A 108 16.17 6.89 -32.52
N GLY A 109 14.96 6.95 -33.08
CA GLY A 109 14.72 6.86 -34.54
C GLY A 109 15.33 5.67 -35.29
N ASP A 110 14.55 4.59 -35.45
CA ASP A 110 14.60 3.84 -36.71
C ASP A 110 13.88 4.67 -37.80
N SER A 111 14.50 5.78 -38.17
CA SER A 111 14.16 6.63 -39.31
C SER A 111 15.35 6.71 -40.24
N SER A 112 15.96 5.57 -40.55
CA SER A 112 16.90 5.46 -41.66
C SER A 112 16.61 4.27 -42.56
N GLN A 113 16.43 4.59 -43.84
CA GLN A 113 16.57 3.73 -45.02
C GLN A 113 15.33 2.93 -45.46
N ARG A 114 14.30 3.67 -45.90
CA ARG A 114 13.70 3.42 -47.24
C ARG A 114 13.91 4.65 -48.13
N HIS A 115 15.17 4.94 -48.40
CA HIS A 115 15.57 5.49 -49.68
C HIS A 115 16.30 4.35 -50.38
N GLU A 116 15.64 3.68 -51.32
CA GLU A 116 16.29 3.25 -52.55
C GLU A 116 15.26 2.81 -53.59
N SER A 117 15.31 3.55 -54.70
CA SER A 117 14.79 3.31 -56.07
C SER A 117 13.28 3.36 -56.32
#